data_AF-A0A4P6ZGG4-F1
#
_entry.id   AF-A0A4P6ZGG4-F1
#
_cell.length_a   1.000
_cell.length_b   1.000
_cell.length_c   1.000
_cell.angle_alpha   90.00
_cell.angle_beta   90.00
_cell.angle_gamma   90.00
#
_symmetry.space_group_name_H-M   'P 1'
#
loop_
_entity.id
_entity.type
_entity.pdbx_description
1 polymer ?
#
loop_
_entity_poly.entity_id
_entity_poly.type
_entity_poly.pdbx_seq_one_letter_code
_entity_poly.pdbx_strand_id
1 'polypeptide(L)'
;MKWEIFTETKKSADYQLQKAEVDFGGRHWVAWFCNEIPINEGPYKFQGLPGLIFEIEDTGNNYSYKLINSKKLEKELDTTEFLETHYGNKPIKITNQKLNEVKLNYYNNPYSWAMTSTGTWSVNFGDGKIYNKKEDIPYLTRRTQEELRRNNNPIELDIALKYPLK
;
A
#
# COMPACT_ATOMS: atom_id res chain seq x y z
N MET A 1 14.10 11.00 1.14
CA MET A 1 13.51 11.35 2.45
C MET A 1 14.58 12.03 3.28
N LYS A 2 14.21 13.01 4.11
CA LYS A 2 15.15 13.72 4.99
C LYS A 2 14.77 13.39 6.44
N TRP A 3 15.47 12.42 7.02
CA TRP A 3 15.22 11.96 8.37
C TRP A 3 15.77 12.95 9.40
N GLU A 4 15.02 13.16 10.47
CA GLU A 4 15.48 13.80 11.69
C GLU A 4 15.71 12.72 12.74
N ILE A 5 16.95 12.56 13.21
CA ILE A 5 17.33 11.51 14.15
C ILE A 5 17.43 12.12 15.55
N PHE A 6 16.81 11.46 16.53
CA PHE A 6 16.76 11.93 17.91
C PHE A 6 17.65 11.09 18.82
N THR A 7 18.01 11.63 19.97
CA THR A 7 18.77 10.91 21.02
C THR A 7 17.89 9.95 21.82
N GLU A 8 16.58 10.00 21.62
CA GLU A 8 15.63 9.11 22.28
C GLU A 8 15.85 7.67 21.83
N THR A 9 15.90 6.77 22.80
CA THR A 9 16.10 5.35 22.54
C THR A 9 15.12 4.52 23.37
N LYS A 10 14.79 3.34 22.87
CA LYS A 10 13.98 2.36 23.59
C LYS A 10 14.51 0.96 23.35
N LYS A 11 14.23 0.05 24.28
CA LYS A 11 14.53 -1.37 24.12
C LYS A 11 13.32 -2.09 23.54
N SER A 12 13.53 -2.90 22.50
CA SER A 12 12.51 -3.77 21.92
C SER A 12 13.10 -5.18 21.78
N ALA A 13 12.55 -6.14 22.54
CA ALA A 13 13.18 -7.42 22.79
C ALA A 13 14.64 -7.24 23.26
N ASP A 14 15.61 -7.76 22.52
CA ASP A 14 17.03 -7.65 22.82
C ASP A 14 17.75 -6.50 22.11
N TYR A 15 17.03 -5.69 21.33
CA TYR A 15 17.61 -4.64 20.50
C TYR A 15 17.42 -3.25 21.11
N GLN A 16 18.46 -2.42 21.04
CA GLN A 16 18.36 -0.99 21.28
C GLN A 16 17.90 -0.30 19.99
N LEU A 17 16.78 0.41 20.07
CA LEU A 17 16.23 1.19 18.97
C LEU A 17 16.41 2.69 19.22
N GLN A 18 16.67 3.44 18.17
CA GLN A 18 16.77 4.90 18.17
C GLN A 18 15.60 5.50 17.40
N LYS A 19 15.09 6.64 17.88
CA LYS A 19 13.96 7.33 17.26
C LYS A 19 14.43 8.19 16.06
N ALA A 20 13.64 8.20 15.00
CA ALA A 20 13.73 9.15 13.91
C ALA A 20 12.34 9.58 13.42
N GLU A 21 12.23 10.77 12.86
CA GLU A 21 10.98 11.28 12.28
C GLU A 21 11.21 11.76 10.85
N VAL A 22 10.15 11.75 10.04
CA VAL A 22 10.17 12.28 8.67
C VAL A 22 8.77 12.66 8.20
N ASP A 23 8.71 13.71 7.39
CA ASP A 23 7.52 14.01 6.57
C ASP A 23 7.64 13.31 5.21
N PHE A 24 6.66 12.45 4.91
CA PHE A 24 6.60 11.72 3.65
C PHE A 24 5.16 11.44 3.23
N GLY A 25 4.85 11.71 1.96
CA GLY A 25 3.54 11.43 1.37
C GLY A 25 2.40 12.25 1.99
N GLY A 26 2.66 13.47 2.45
CA GLY A 26 1.67 14.27 3.17
C GLY A 26 1.33 13.75 4.58
N ARG A 27 2.18 12.89 5.16
CA ARG A 27 2.06 12.36 6.52
C ARG A 27 3.34 12.61 7.31
N HIS A 28 3.19 12.71 8.62
CA HIS A 28 4.31 12.73 9.56
C HIS A 28 4.48 11.34 10.19
N TRP A 29 5.70 10.82 10.11
CA TRP A 29 6.04 9.45 10.50
C TRP A 29 7.03 9.44 11.66
N VAL A 30 6.83 8.50 12.58
CA VAL A 30 7.78 8.18 13.64
C VAL A 30 8.32 6.78 13.39
N ALA A 31 9.64 6.66 13.29
CA ALA A 31 10.36 5.42 13.08
C ALA A 31 11.27 5.10 14.28
N TRP A 32 11.45 3.82 14.53
CA TRP A 32 12.40 3.27 15.48
C TRP A 32 13.31 2.29 14.75
N PHE A 33 14.60 2.60 14.67
CA PHE A 33 15.58 1.84 13.91
C PHE A 33 16.70 1.30 14.80
N CYS A 34 17.34 0.21 14.39
CA CYS A 34 18.41 -0.45 15.13
C CYS A 34 19.76 -0.25 14.45
N ASN A 35 20.64 0.54 15.06
CA ASN A 35 21.97 0.86 14.52
C ASN A 35 22.93 -0.35 14.57
N GLU A 36 22.65 -1.34 15.41
CA GLU A 36 23.43 -2.59 15.52
C GLU A 36 23.26 -3.51 14.31
N ILE A 37 22.17 -3.33 13.54
CA ILE A 37 21.91 -4.05 12.30
C ILE A 37 22.16 -3.06 11.14
N PRO A 38 23.33 -3.09 10.49
CA PRO A 38 23.75 -2.09 9.50
C PRO A 38 23.09 -2.32 8.13
N ILE A 39 21.77 -2.47 8.12
CA ILE A 39 20.93 -2.58 6.93
C ILE A 39 20.06 -1.34 6.88
N ASN A 40 20.34 -0.42 5.96
CA ASN A 40 19.69 0.89 5.91
C ASN A 40 18.31 0.85 5.23
N GLU A 41 17.52 -0.16 5.55
CA GLU A 41 16.25 -0.48 4.90
C GLU A 41 15.09 -0.46 5.90
N GLY A 42 13.88 -0.50 5.34
CA GLY A 42 12.64 -0.55 6.10
C GLY A 42 11.48 -0.99 5.22
N PRO A 43 10.26 -1.00 5.77
CA PRO A 43 9.08 -1.39 5.01
C PRO A 43 8.77 -0.36 3.91
N TYR A 44 8.14 -0.83 2.83
CA TYR A 44 7.66 0.01 1.74
C TYR A 44 8.79 0.79 1.05
N LYS A 45 8.78 2.12 1.17
CA LYS A 45 9.79 3.03 0.61
C LYS A 45 10.72 3.60 1.67
N PHE A 46 10.45 3.34 2.96
CA PHE A 46 11.19 3.92 4.07
C PHE A 46 12.57 3.29 4.17
N GLN A 47 13.60 4.08 3.90
CA GLN A 47 15.00 3.67 3.86
C GLN A 47 15.91 4.86 4.17
N GLY A 48 17.21 4.60 4.36
CA GLY A 48 18.24 5.63 4.52
C GLY A 48 18.50 6.09 5.96
N LEU A 49 17.93 5.41 6.96
CA LEU A 49 18.42 5.50 8.34
C LEU A 49 19.68 4.64 8.52
N PRO A 50 20.59 4.98 9.44
CA PRO A 50 21.81 4.21 9.69
C PRO A 50 21.51 2.97 10.55
N GLY A 51 20.71 2.06 10.01
CA GLY A 51 20.24 0.86 10.67
C GLY A 51 18.87 0.40 10.16
N LEU A 52 18.47 -0.81 10.54
CA LEU A 52 17.22 -1.40 10.09
C LEU A 52 16.02 -0.76 10.81
N ILE A 53 14.99 -0.34 10.07
CA ILE A 53 13.74 0.15 10.66
C ILE A 53 12.95 -1.03 11.24
N PHE A 54 12.80 -1.06 12.57
CA PHE A 54 12.05 -2.08 13.29
C PHE A 54 10.58 -1.72 13.39
N GLU A 55 10.29 -0.45 13.66
CA GLU A 55 8.93 0.02 13.83
C GLU A 55 8.79 1.35 13.10
N ILE A 56 7.67 1.56 12.41
CA ILE A 56 7.35 2.85 11.82
C ILE A 56 5.84 3.02 11.70
N GLU A 57 5.35 4.17 12.12
CA GLU A 57 3.93 4.49 12.12
C GLU A 57 3.68 5.95 11.75
N ASP A 58 2.55 6.23 11.12
CA ASP A 58 2.11 7.60 10.92
C ASP A 58 1.43 8.11 12.18
N THR A 59 1.64 9.39 12.49
CA THR A 59 1.02 10.02 13.67
C THR A 59 -0.50 10.07 13.64
N GLY A 60 -1.12 9.84 12.48
CA GLY A 60 -2.56 9.67 12.33
C GLY A 60 -3.07 8.28 12.70
N ASN A 61 -2.21 7.33 13.11
CA ASN A 61 -2.55 5.96 13.44
C ASN A 61 -3.31 5.20 12.32
N ASN A 62 -2.98 5.49 11.06
CA ASN A 62 -3.56 4.83 9.89
C ASN A 62 -2.73 3.63 9.43
N TYR A 63 -1.42 3.69 9.63
CA TYR A 63 -0.41 2.77 9.19
C TYR A 63 0.59 2.54 10.30
N SER A 64 0.81 1.28 10.64
CA SER A 64 1.85 0.87 11.58
C SER A 64 2.51 -0.39 11.04
N TYR A 65 3.82 -0.35 10.94
CA TYR A 65 4.66 -1.47 10.55
C TYR A 65 5.55 -1.83 11.72
N LYS A 66 5.62 -3.14 12.00
CA LYS A 66 6.46 -3.69 13.05
C LYS A 66 7.16 -4.93 12.55
N LEU A 67 8.48 -4.98 12.72
CA LEU A 67 9.29 -6.15 12.45
C LEU A 67 8.91 -7.23 13.47
N ILE A 68 8.35 -8.34 12.98
CA ILE A 68 7.96 -9.48 13.80
C ILE A 68 9.07 -10.52 13.88
N ASN A 69 9.78 -10.75 12.78
CA ASN A 69 10.82 -11.76 12.69
C ASN A 69 11.84 -11.39 11.60
N SER A 70 13.10 -11.76 11.81
CA SER A 70 14.17 -11.71 10.81
C SER A 70 14.87 -13.06 10.79
N LYS A 71 14.90 -13.71 9.62
CA LYS A 71 15.51 -15.01 9.43
C LYS A 71 16.54 -14.94 8.32
N LYS A 72 17.76 -15.38 8.62
CA LYS A 72 18.77 -15.63 7.59
C LYS A 72 18.37 -16.87 6.79
N LEU A 73 18.27 -16.72 5.47
CA LEU A 73 18.02 -17.84 4.56
C LEU A 73 19.34 -18.55 4.24
N GLU A 74 19.28 -19.87 4.03
CA GLU A 74 20.46 -20.69 3.70
C GLU A 74 20.93 -20.49 2.26
N LYS A 75 19.99 -20.13 1.38
CA LYS A 75 20.21 -19.88 -0.04
C LYS A 75 19.40 -18.66 -0.46
N GLU A 76 19.89 -17.97 -1.48
CA GLU A 76 19.12 -16.93 -2.15
C GLU A 76 17.88 -17.55 -2.80
N LEU A 77 16.75 -16.85 -2.69
CA LEU A 77 15.51 -17.23 -3.35
C LEU A 77 15.43 -16.52 -4.69
N ASP A 78 15.05 -17.27 -5.73
CA ASP A 78 14.67 -16.67 -6.99
C ASP A 78 13.38 -15.87 -6.79
N THR A 79 13.44 -14.57 -7.08
CA THR A 79 12.31 -13.63 -6.95
C THR A 79 11.79 -13.17 -8.30
N THR A 80 12.29 -13.73 -9.41
CA THR A 80 11.95 -13.32 -10.79
C THR A 80 10.45 -13.21 -11.02
N GLU A 81 9.68 -14.23 -10.62
CA GLU A 81 8.22 -14.29 -10.79
C GLU A 81 7.41 -13.48 -9.76
N PHE A 82 8.10 -12.69 -8.94
CA PHE A 82 7.49 -11.87 -7.90
C PHE A 82 7.85 -10.39 -8.03
N LEU A 83 9.14 -10.04 -8.13
CA LEU A 83 9.59 -8.65 -8.20
C LEU A 83 9.69 -8.14 -9.65
N GLU A 84 10.16 -8.99 -10.57
CA GLU A 84 10.48 -8.61 -11.94
C GLU A 84 9.35 -8.90 -12.94
N THR A 85 8.56 -9.95 -12.70
CA THR A 85 7.43 -10.34 -13.55
C THR A 85 6.17 -10.61 -12.74
N HIS A 86 5.03 -10.39 -13.38
CA HIS A 86 3.72 -10.82 -12.87
C HIS A 86 3.03 -11.65 -13.97
N TYR A 87 2.91 -12.96 -13.74
CA TYR A 87 2.43 -13.93 -14.74
C TYR A 87 3.22 -13.83 -16.07
N GLY A 88 4.55 -13.76 -16.00
CA GLY A 88 5.42 -13.61 -17.17
C GLY A 88 5.41 -12.23 -17.85
N ASN A 89 4.62 -11.29 -17.36
CA ASN A 89 4.58 -9.93 -17.90
C ASN A 89 5.49 -9.00 -17.10
N LYS A 90 6.30 -8.21 -17.82
CA LYS A 90 7.15 -7.18 -17.21
C LYS A 90 6.31 -5.96 -16.77
N PRO A 91 6.70 -5.28 -15.68
CA PRO A 91 6.03 -4.07 -15.24
C PRO A 91 6.15 -2.97 -16.29
N ILE A 92 5.05 -2.24 -16.51
CA ILE A 92 5.04 -1.07 -17.39
C ILE A 92 5.29 0.17 -16.54
N LYS A 93 6.35 0.91 -16.86
CA LYS A 93 6.63 2.19 -16.21
C LYS A 93 5.56 3.21 -16.62
N ILE A 94 4.84 3.75 -15.64
CA ILE A 94 3.79 4.77 -15.85
C ILE A 94 4.05 6.01 -15.00
N THR A 95 3.46 7.14 -15.40
CA THR A 95 3.47 8.38 -14.61
C THR A 95 2.35 8.37 -13.58
N ASN A 96 2.46 9.21 -12.54
CA ASN A 96 1.38 9.42 -11.57
C ASN A 96 0.09 9.91 -12.23
N GLN A 97 0.20 10.76 -13.25
CA GLN A 97 -0.95 11.19 -14.05
C GLN A 97 -1.64 10.00 -14.71
N LYS A 98 -0.87 9.11 -15.35
CA LYS A 98 -1.44 7.93 -16.00
C LYS A 98 -2.08 6.97 -15.01
N LEU A 99 -1.47 6.79 -13.84
CA LEU A 99 -2.04 6.01 -12.75
C LEU A 99 -3.38 6.59 -12.28
N ASN A 100 -3.47 7.92 -12.15
CA ASN A 100 -4.71 8.59 -11.76
C ASN A 100 -5.81 8.45 -12.82
N GLU A 101 -5.47 8.51 -14.11
CA GLU A 101 -6.42 8.21 -15.19
C GLU A 101 -6.97 6.78 -15.09
N VAL A 102 -6.10 5.80 -14.84
CA VAL A 102 -6.52 4.39 -14.69
C VAL A 102 -7.45 4.22 -13.49
N LYS A 103 -7.09 4.81 -12.34
CA LYS A 103 -7.94 4.80 -11.13
C LYS A 103 -9.29 5.48 -11.38
N LEU A 104 -9.31 6.61 -12.07
CA LEU A 104 -10.53 7.34 -12.38
C LEU A 104 -11.42 6.59 -13.38
N ASN A 105 -10.82 5.94 -14.38
CA ASN A 105 -11.55 5.09 -15.33
C ASN A 105 -12.21 3.90 -14.63
N TYR A 106 -11.47 3.25 -13.72
CA TYR A 106 -12.03 2.18 -12.88
C TYR A 106 -13.15 2.69 -11.98
N TYR A 107 -12.96 3.84 -11.32
CA TYR A 107 -13.99 4.47 -10.50
C TYR A 107 -15.27 4.80 -11.31
N ASN A 108 -15.11 5.26 -12.55
CA ASN A 108 -16.24 5.59 -13.42
C ASN A 108 -16.99 4.36 -13.92
N ASN A 109 -16.29 3.28 -14.26
CA ASN A 109 -16.86 2.07 -14.86
C ASN A 109 -16.22 0.78 -14.28
N PRO A 110 -16.42 0.44 -13.00
CA PRO A 110 -15.72 -0.68 -12.34
C PRO A 110 -16.13 -2.06 -12.90
N TYR A 111 -17.29 -2.13 -13.55
CA TYR A 111 -17.88 -3.35 -14.11
C TYR A 111 -17.98 -3.32 -15.64
N SER A 112 -17.10 -2.58 -16.32
CA SER A 112 -17.03 -2.55 -17.79
C SER A 112 -16.90 -3.94 -18.40
N TRP A 113 -16.11 -4.81 -17.77
CA TRP A 113 -15.92 -6.21 -18.15
C TRP A 113 -17.22 -7.03 -18.08
N ALA A 114 -18.11 -6.75 -17.12
CA ALA A 114 -19.39 -7.46 -16.96
C ALA A 114 -20.39 -7.06 -18.06
N MET A 115 -20.28 -5.83 -18.58
CA MET A 115 -21.11 -5.37 -19.71
C MET A 115 -20.75 -6.09 -21.01
N THR A 116 -19.47 -6.41 -21.23
CA THR A 116 -18.94 -7.08 -22.42
C THR A 116 -18.83 -8.60 -22.28
N SER A 117 -19.04 -9.15 -21.09
CA SER A 117 -18.92 -10.59 -20.84
C SER A 117 -19.94 -11.38 -21.67
N THR A 118 -19.45 -12.42 -22.36
CA THR A 118 -20.26 -13.45 -23.02
C THR A 118 -20.53 -14.67 -22.12
N GLY A 119 -19.81 -14.78 -21.01
CA GLY A 119 -19.95 -15.85 -20.02
C GLY A 119 -20.61 -15.40 -18.72
N THR A 120 -20.88 -16.38 -17.84
CA THR A 120 -21.41 -16.13 -16.50
C THR A 120 -20.39 -15.41 -15.64
N TRP A 121 -20.83 -14.35 -14.96
CA TRP A 121 -20.04 -13.64 -13.98
C TRP A 121 -20.80 -13.53 -12.67
N SER A 122 -20.08 -13.33 -11.58
CA SER A 122 -20.68 -13.05 -10.29
C SER A 122 -19.81 -12.09 -9.50
N VAL A 123 -20.47 -11.23 -8.72
CA VAL A 123 -19.86 -10.34 -7.74
C VAL A 123 -20.50 -10.65 -6.40
N ASN A 124 -19.69 -10.73 -5.35
CA ASN A 124 -20.12 -10.95 -3.98
C ASN A 124 -19.31 -10.03 -3.08
N PHE A 125 -19.99 -9.27 -2.21
CA PHE A 125 -19.34 -8.33 -1.30
C PHE A 125 -19.29 -8.83 0.15
N GLY A 126 -19.47 -10.13 0.38
CA GLY A 126 -19.57 -10.74 1.71
C GLY A 126 -20.89 -10.47 2.43
N ASP A 127 -21.90 -9.96 1.73
CA ASP A 127 -23.25 -9.67 2.27
C ASP A 127 -24.24 -10.84 2.11
N GLY A 128 -23.74 -12.02 1.74
CA GLY A 128 -24.54 -13.21 1.48
C GLY A 128 -25.32 -13.17 0.17
N LYS A 129 -25.18 -12.12 -0.66
CA LYS A 129 -25.81 -12.02 -1.98
C LYS A 129 -24.81 -12.25 -3.11
N ILE A 130 -25.30 -12.84 -4.18
CA ILE A 130 -24.56 -13.00 -5.44
C ILE A 130 -25.26 -12.13 -6.48
N TYR A 131 -24.50 -11.21 -7.06
CA TYR A 131 -24.95 -10.33 -8.13
C TYR A 131 -24.36 -10.83 -9.44
N ASN A 132 -25.20 -11.09 -10.43
CA ASN A 132 -24.79 -11.72 -11.69
C ASN A 132 -25.60 -11.25 -12.91
N LYS A 133 -26.42 -10.21 -12.74
CA LYS A 133 -27.26 -9.68 -13.80
C LYS A 133 -26.85 -8.27 -14.18
N LYS A 134 -27.07 -7.88 -15.43
CA LYS A 134 -26.71 -6.53 -15.91
C LYS A 134 -27.48 -5.44 -15.15
N GLU A 135 -28.68 -5.75 -14.67
CA GLU A 135 -29.52 -4.87 -13.86
C GLU A 135 -28.92 -4.58 -12.48
N ASP A 136 -28.00 -5.43 -11.99
CA ASP A 136 -27.30 -5.20 -10.72
C ASP A 136 -26.22 -4.12 -10.86
N ILE A 137 -25.68 -3.92 -12.07
CA ILE A 137 -24.50 -3.07 -12.33
C ILE A 137 -24.63 -1.65 -11.76
N PRO A 138 -25.75 -0.92 -11.88
CA PRO A 138 -25.88 0.40 -11.27
C PRO A 138 -25.69 0.38 -9.75
N TYR A 139 -26.27 -0.61 -9.06
CA TYR A 139 -26.08 -0.79 -7.63
C TYR A 139 -24.63 -1.15 -7.29
N LEU A 140 -24.04 -2.10 -8.03
CA LEU A 140 -22.65 -2.51 -7.85
C LEU A 140 -21.71 -1.30 -8.01
N THR A 141 -21.87 -0.53 -9.09
CA THR A 141 -21.07 0.67 -9.37
C THR A 141 -21.16 1.68 -8.24
N ARG A 142 -22.38 2.01 -7.76
CA ARG A 142 -22.55 2.96 -6.66
C ARG A 142 -21.83 2.48 -5.40
N ARG A 143 -22.01 1.21 -5.03
CA ARG A 143 -21.37 0.62 -3.85
C ARG A 143 -19.85 0.65 -3.96
N THR A 144 -19.28 0.25 -5.10
CA THR A 144 -17.83 0.31 -5.33
C THR A 144 -17.31 1.75 -5.26
N GLN A 145 -18.03 2.73 -5.83
CA GLN A 145 -17.64 4.14 -5.75
C GLN A 145 -17.67 4.67 -4.32
N GLU A 146 -18.65 4.29 -3.51
CA GLU A 146 -18.71 4.60 -2.08
C GLU A 146 -17.56 3.98 -1.32
N GLU A 147 -17.26 2.69 -1.55
CA GLU A 147 -16.13 1.99 -0.91
C GLU A 147 -14.79 2.61 -1.30
N LEU A 148 -14.58 2.92 -2.58
CA LEU A 148 -13.37 3.58 -3.08
C LEU A 148 -13.17 4.95 -2.42
N ARG A 149 -14.24 5.75 -2.25
CA ARG A 149 -14.18 7.05 -1.56
C ARG A 149 -13.91 6.88 -0.07
N ARG A 150 -14.64 5.99 0.59
CA ARG A 150 -14.53 5.75 2.04
C ARG A 150 -13.15 5.24 2.43
N ASN A 151 -12.52 4.44 1.58
CA ASN A 151 -11.23 3.80 1.85
C ASN A 151 -10.06 4.53 1.16
N ASN A 152 -10.25 5.76 0.68
CA ASN A 152 -9.21 6.53 -0.04
C ASN A 152 -8.19 7.15 0.93
N ASN A 153 -7.39 6.31 1.57
CA ASN A 153 -6.42 6.73 2.58
C ASN A 153 -4.99 6.27 2.23
N PRO A 154 -4.45 6.48 1.01
CA PRO A 154 -3.12 5.98 0.63
C PRO A 154 -1.99 6.59 1.47
N ILE A 155 -0.81 5.98 1.48
CA ILE A 155 0.39 6.53 2.13
C ILE A 155 0.73 7.91 1.57
N GLU A 156 0.81 8.04 0.24
CA GLU A 156 1.01 9.33 -0.44
C GLU A 156 -0.29 10.13 -0.57
N LEU A 157 -0.74 10.70 0.55
CA LEU A 157 -1.91 11.57 0.64
C LEU A 157 -1.77 12.86 -0.17
N ASP A 158 -0.56 13.41 -0.23
CA ASP A 158 -0.24 14.65 -0.97
C ASP A 158 -0.52 14.58 -2.47
N ILE A 159 -0.41 13.39 -3.07
CA ILE A 159 -0.72 13.12 -4.48
C ILE A 159 -1.95 12.22 -4.67
N ALA A 160 -2.71 11.97 -3.61
CA ALA A 160 -3.88 11.09 -3.67
C ALA A 160 -4.95 11.63 -4.62
N LEU A 161 -5.46 10.77 -5.50
CA LEU A 161 -6.59 11.09 -6.36
C LEU A 161 -7.83 11.35 -5.50
N LYS A 162 -8.47 12.51 -5.67
CA LYS A 162 -9.77 12.82 -5.07
C LYS A 162 -10.87 12.34 -6.00
N TYR A 163 -11.56 11.26 -5.62
CA TYR A 163 -12.70 10.77 -6.39
C TYR A 163 -13.88 11.77 -6.32
N PRO A 164 -14.56 12.02 -7.44
CA PRO A 164 -15.67 12.98 -7.46
C PRO A 164 -16.87 12.49 -6.62
N LEU A 165 -17.63 13.44 -6.08
CA LEU A 165 -18.98 13.18 -5.58
C LEU A 165 -19.90 13.16 -6.82
N LYS A 166 -20.54 12.02 -7.06
CA LYS A 166 -21.58 11.85 -8.08
C LYS A 166 -22.90 11.68 -7.37
#